data_AF-A0A9P8JF63-F1
#
_entry.id   AF-A0A9P8JF63-F1
#
_cell.length_a   1.000
_cell.length_b   1.000
_cell.length_c   1.000
_cell.angle_alpha   90.00
_cell.angle_beta   90.00
_cell.angle_gamma   90.00
#
_symmetry.space_group_name_H-M   'P 1'
#
loop_
_entity.id
_entity.type
_entity.pdbx_description
1 polymer ?
#
loop_
_entity_poly.entity_id
_entity_poly.type
_entity_poly.pdbx_seq_one_letter_code
_entity_poly.pdbx_strand_id
1 'polypeptide(L)'
;MVFLADWKDKQHLFVYGVFGVQHRASLTYSKKAIINELHRLLTASAGQVDMLVDESHDLEAEDKPHATTFVAYWLDVKQYESWTASSSVQQFWDNLSDDAGVWREVMTIPTSRYMFAANQDLRWGLTSLIDKLRASDDEGYWGVYRHRIGSKDDTFTSPYITASKAKSAQNSRVLTIPARGPRNSSDIRIGRVRVDDVPDNICFVREGQRQPNVAQEELGLWLEKVAPYARSWIEHLDSHREKNGVLSFSTHVSRQSKLNDSDAAETDQLAYFLDLAHFEASGRAFKGHVQLRKTVMEMYGPGGPMEGIGKAELHMSKRQLQSPRFIMGTLQSVLIVGGCGFFGHHIVDHLLARNDDSKIYVMGRSNSQRRRHRVEYLEGDLSDDTLVQSVVNLVNPQVVINTVAPITYPLKGTPEFYYKI
;
A
#
# COMPACT_ATOMS: atom_id res chain seq x y z
N MET A 1 9.70 -23.25 9.49
CA MET A 1 8.81 -23.25 8.32
C MET A 1 7.91 -22.03 8.43
N VAL A 2 7.70 -21.29 7.34
CA VAL A 2 6.79 -20.13 7.29
C VAL A 2 5.58 -20.43 6.42
N PHE A 3 4.44 -19.81 6.73
CA PHE A 3 3.20 -19.93 5.96
C PHE A 3 2.90 -18.63 5.24
N LEU A 4 2.73 -18.69 3.93
CA LEU A 4 2.50 -17.54 3.05
C LEU A 4 1.08 -17.56 2.48
N ALA A 5 0.58 -16.41 2.03
CA ALA A 5 -0.68 -16.37 1.28
C ALA A 5 -0.61 -17.27 0.04
N ASP A 6 -1.61 -18.12 -0.14
CA ASP A 6 -1.80 -18.93 -1.34
C ASP A 6 -2.93 -18.35 -2.20
N TRP A 7 -2.53 -17.56 -3.18
CA TRP A 7 -3.45 -16.96 -4.16
C TRP A 7 -3.84 -17.93 -5.28
N LYS A 8 -3.25 -19.14 -5.32
CA LYS A 8 -3.28 -20.03 -6.50
C LYS A 8 -2.87 -19.24 -7.76
N ASP A 9 -3.66 -19.32 -8.82
CA ASP A 9 -3.52 -18.54 -10.05
C ASP A 9 -4.45 -17.30 -10.10
N LYS A 10 -5.19 -17.01 -9.03
CA LYS A 10 -6.16 -15.92 -9.01
C LYS A 10 -5.46 -14.58 -8.79
N GLN A 11 -5.63 -13.66 -9.73
CA GLN A 11 -5.27 -12.27 -9.53
C GLN A 11 -6.45 -11.53 -8.92
N HIS A 12 -6.22 -10.90 -7.78
CA HIS A 12 -7.18 -10.03 -7.13
C HIS A 12 -6.67 -8.60 -7.13
N LEU A 13 -7.62 -7.67 -7.20
CA LEU A 13 -7.40 -6.29 -6.83
C LEU A 13 -8.20 -6.04 -5.56
N PHE A 14 -7.52 -6.20 -4.42
CA PHE A 14 -8.16 -6.17 -3.12
C PHE A 14 -8.11 -4.76 -2.53
N VAL A 15 -9.06 -4.47 -1.65
CA VAL A 15 -9.08 -3.24 -0.86
C VAL A 15 -8.74 -3.57 0.58
N TYR A 16 -7.82 -2.80 1.12
CA TYR A 16 -7.47 -2.75 2.52
C TYR A 16 -7.80 -1.36 3.04
N GLY A 17 -8.83 -1.25 3.86
CA GLY A 17 -9.26 0.02 4.44
C GLY A 17 -8.94 0.07 5.93
N VAL A 18 -8.20 1.09 6.35
CA VAL A 18 -8.04 1.46 7.76
C VAL A 18 -8.96 2.63 8.03
N PHE A 19 -9.92 2.45 8.92
CA PHE A 19 -10.88 3.48 9.32
C PHE A 19 -10.69 3.74 10.80
N GLY A 20 -11.00 4.93 11.28
CA GLY A 20 -11.00 5.12 12.72
C GLY A 20 -11.83 6.27 13.20
N VAL A 21 -12.12 6.21 14.50
CA VAL A 21 -12.87 7.20 15.26
C VAL A 21 -12.03 7.62 16.45
N GLN A 22 -11.61 8.88 16.47
CA GLN A 22 -10.82 9.47 17.53
C GLN A 22 -11.74 9.86 18.69
N HIS A 23 -11.34 9.53 19.90
CA HIS A 23 -12.08 9.79 21.13
C HIS A 23 -11.13 9.96 22.32
N ARG A 24 -11.65 10.44 23.45
CA ARG A 24 -10.93 10.39 24.73
C ARG A 24 -11.08 9.03 25.38
N ALA A 25 -10.35 8.73 26.46
CA ALA A 25 -10.45 7.46 27.18
C ALA A 25 -11.92 7.10 27.52
N SER A 26 -12.71 8.07 27.98
CA SER A 26 -14.17 7.91 28.15
C SER A 26 -14.94 8.20 26.85
N LEU A 27 -15.64 7.20 26.35
CA LEU A 27 -16.51 7.33 25.18
C LEU A 27 -17.83 8.06 25.52
N THR A 28 -18.09 9.18 24.85
CA THR A 28 -19.41 9.85 24.86
C THR A 28 -20.45 9.01 24.12
N TYR A 29 -21.74 9.28 24.35
CA TYR A 29 -22.83 8.63 23.61
C TYR A 29 -22.70 8.84 22.10
N SER A 30 -22.39 10.06 21.66
CA SER A 30 -22.20 10.37 20.24
C SER A 30 -21.06 9.58 19.61
N LYS A 31 -19.92 9.46 20.29
CA LYS A 31 -18.77 8.67 19.80
C LYS A 31 -19.09 7.18 19.73
N LYS A 32 -19.79 6.62 20.72
CA LYS A 32 -20.28 5.23 20.67
C LYS A 32 -21.20 5.01 19.47
N ALA A 33 -22.10 5.95 19.19
CA ALA A 33 -23.02 5.85 18.05
C ALA A 33 -22.26 5.84 16.72
N ILE A 34 -21.27 6.72 16.55
CA ILE A 34 -20.42 6.78 15.35
C ILE A 34 -19.62 5.48 15.17
N ILE A 35 -18.98 4.99 16.24
CA ILE A 35 -18.21 3.73 16.23
C ILE A 35 -19.11 2.55 15.81
N ASN A 36 -20.27 2.43 16.44
CA ASN A 36 -21.21 1.34 16.16
C ASN A 36 -21.75 1.40 14.73
N GLU A 37 -22.10 2.60 14.25
CA GLU A 37 -22.62 2.77 12.89
C GLU A 37 -21.54 2.49 11.84
N LEU A 38 -20.31 3.00 12.04
CA LEU A 38 -19.19 2.68 11.15
C LEU A 38 -18.91 1.18 11.11
N HIS A 39 -18.86 0.53 12.27
CA HIS A 39 -18.68 -0.92 12.35
C HIS A 39 -19.79 -1.67 11.59
N ARG A 40 -21.05 -1.28 11.80
CA ARG A 40 -22.21 -1.86 11.12
C ARG A 40 -22.10 -1.71 9.59
N LEU A 41 -21.72 -0.52 9.11
CA LEU A 41 -21.55 -0.25 7.68
C LEU A 41 -20.41 -1.08 7.08
N LEU A 42 -19.27 -1.17 7.77
CA LEU A 42 -18.12 -1.96 7.30
C LEU A 42 -18.47 -3.46 7.24
N THR A 43 -19.04 -4.01 8.32
CA THR A 43 -19.38 -5.43 8.42
C THR A 43 -20.49 -5.85 7.45
N ALA A 44 -21.31 -4.91 6.98
CA ALA A 44 -22.32 -5.16 5.95
C ALA A 44 -21.74 -5.45 4.56
N SER A 45 -20.46 -5.16 4.31
CA SER A 45 -19.84 -5.34 2.99
C SER A 45 -18.48 -6.02 3.01
N ALA A 46 -17.59 -5.66 3.94
CA ALA A 46 -16.25 -6.22 4.02
C ALA A 46 -16.31 -7.73 4.32
N GLY A 47 -15.44 -8.50 3.66
CA GLY A 47 -15.30 -9.92 3.94
C GLY A 47 -14.83 -10.16 5.37
N GLN A 48 -13.97 -9.28 5.87
CA GLN A 48 -13.44 -9.29 7.23
C GLN A 48 -13.32 -7.85 7.76
N VAL A 49 -13.58 -7.66 9.05
CA VAL A 49 -13.34 -6.42 9.79
C VAL A 49 -12.69 -6.79 11.12
N ASP A 50 -11.51 -6.23 11.39
CA ASP A 50 -10.84 -6.32 12.68
C ASP A 50 -11.01 -4.99 13.42
N MET A 51 -11.45 -5.03 14.68
CA MET A 51 -11.62 -3.86 15.53
C MET A 51 -10.47 -3.76 16.52
N LEU A 52 -9.70 -2.68 16.41
CA LEU A 52 -8.47 -2.40 17.13
C LEU A 52 -8.67 -1.16 18.03
N VAL A 53 -7.97 -1.10 19.15
CA VAL A 53 -7.94 0.07 20.04
C VAL A 53 -6.50 0.41 20.37
N ASP A 54 -6.17 1.70 20.43
CA ASP A 54 -4.82 2.14 20.75
C ASP A 54 -4.26 1.49 22.02
N GLU A 55 -3.03 1.01 21.91
CA GLU A 55 -2.24 0.47 22.99
C GLU A 55 -0.96 1.28 23.10
N SER A 56 -0.60 1.69 24.31
CA SER A 56 0.64 2.42 24.55
C SER A 56 1.75 1.58 25.19
N HIS A 57 1.58 0.26 25.35
CA HIS A 57 2.53 -0.62 26.04
C HIS A 57 3.01 -0.04 27.40
N ASP A 58 2.06 0.42 28.22
CA ASP A 58 2.32 1.08 29.51
C ASP A 58 3.10 2.42 29.42
N LEU A 59 3.32 2.97 28.23
CA LEU A 59 3.80 4.34 28.05
C LEU A 59 2.63 5.29 28.30
N GLU A 60 2.50 5.76 29.54
CA GLU A 60 1.45 6.67 30.01
C GLU A 60 1.11 7.80 29.00
N ALA A 61 -0.18 8.06 28.84
CA ALA A 61 -0.77 9.29 29.37
C ALA A 61 -2.29 9.22 29.27
N GLU A 62 -2.97 9.39 30.42
CA GLU A 62 -4.44 9.45 30.55
C GLU A 62 -5.10 10.53 29.67
N ASP A 63 -4.32 11.44 29.08
CA ASP A 63 -4.78 12.55 28.25
C ASP A 63 -4.45 12.45 26.74
N LYS A 64 -3.96 11.29 26.25
CA LYS A 64 -3.79 11.14 24.78
C LYS A 64 -5.15 10.93 24.10
N PRO A 65 -5.37 11.53 22.91
CA PRO A 65 -6.49 11.11 22.09
C PRO A 65 -6.30 9.64 21.68
N HIS A 66 -7.33 8.84 21.94
CA HIS A 66 -7.41 7.43 21.57
C HIS A 66 -8.17 7.28 20.25
N ALA A 67 -7.99 6.13 19.62
CA ALA A 67 -8.69 5.67 18.44
C ALA A 67 -9.36 4.32 18.69
N THR A 68 -10.60 4.20 18.21
CA THR A 68 -11.12 2.89 17.78
C THR A 68 -10.88 2.78 16.28
N THR A 69 -10.03 1.84 15.88
CA THR A 69 -9.58 1.64 14.50
C THR A 69 -10.20 0.35 13.95
N PHE A 70 -10.71 0.40 12.74
CA PHE A 70 -11.21 -0.76 12.01
C PHE A 70 -10.31 -1.04 10.83
N VAL A 71 -9.92 -2.30 10.67
CA VAL A 71 -9.22 -2.77 9.49
C VAL A 71 -10.15 -3.68 8.70
N ALA A 72 -10.62 -3.21 7.54
CA ALA A 72 -11.60 -3.88 6.71
C ALA A 72 -11.03 -4.32 5.37
N TYR A 73 -11.52 -5.46 4.89
CA TYR A 73 -10.94 -6.18 3.75
C TYR A 73 -11.98 -6.57 2.70
N TRP A 74 -11.66 -6.31 1.44
CA TRP A 74 -12.42 -6.78 0.27
C TRP A 74 -11.48 -7.45 -0.72
N LEU A 75 -11.84 -8.61 -1.27
CA LEU A 75 -11.07 -9.27 -2.34
C LEU A 75 -11.29 -8.67 -3.73
N ASP A 76 -12.31 -7.83 -3.89
CA ASP A 76 -12.67 -7.18 -5.14
C ASP A 76 -12.99 -5.71 -4.89
N VAL A 77 -12.22 -4.83 -5.54
CA VAL A 77 -12.41 -3.38 -5.50
C VAL A 77 -13.83 -2.96 -5.86
N LYS A 78 -14.52 -3.67 -6.75
CA LYS A 78 -15.89 -3.31 -7.16
C LYS A 78 -16.90 -3.40 -6.03
N GLN A 79 -16.68 -4.32 -5.09
CA GLN A 79 -17.53 -4.45 -3.90
C GLN A 79 -17.35 -3.24 -2.98
N TYR A 80 -16.10 -2.82 -2.78
CA TYR A 80 -15.78 -1.61 -2.03
C TYR A 80 -16.36 -0.37 -2.72
N GLU A 81 -16.17 -0.21 -4.03
CA GLU A 81 -16.70 0.92 -4.79
C GLU A 81 -18.23 1.01 -4.67
N SER A 82 -18.93 -0.12 -4.87
CA SER A 82 -20.40 -0.19 -4.71
C SER A 82 -20.84 0.15 -3.30
N TRP A 83 -20.11 -0.31 -2.27
CA TRP A 83 -20.36 0.03 -0.88
C TRP A 83 -20.18 1.53 -0.63
N THR A 84 -19.08 2.14 -1.10
CA THR A 84 -18.86 3.59 -0.93
C THR A 84 -19.91 4.45 -1.63
N ALA A 85 -20.45 3.95 -2.76
CA ALA A 85 -21.48 4.62 -3.53
C ALA A 85 -22.89 4.46 -2.93
N SER A 86 -23.06 3.59 -1.92
CA SER A 86 -24.36 3.39 -1.28
C SER A 86 -24.80 4.61 -0.49
N SER A 87 -26.11 4.86 -0.47
CA SER A 87 -26.69 6.02 0.21
C SER A 87 -26.39 6.04 1.70
N SER A 88 -26.39 4.89 2.37
CA SER A 88 -26.08 4.78 3.80
C SER A 88 -24.65 5.18 4.14
N VAL A 89 -23.68 4.79 3.30
CA VAL A 89 -22.27 5.15 3.49
C VAL A 89 -22.04 6.62 3.17
N GLN A 90 -22.59 7.13 2.06
CA GLN A 90 -22.51 8.56 1.74
C GLN A 90 -23.10 9.41 2.86
N GLN A 91 -24.32 9.10 3.31
CA GLN A 91 -24.98 9.81 4.41
C GLN A 91 -24.18 9.75 5.71
N PHE A 92 -23.58 8.60 6.04
CA PHE A 92 -22.70 8.52 7.21
C PHE A 92 -21.57 9.54 7.13
N TRP A 93 -20.84 9.59 6.01
CA TRP A 93 -19.72 10.52 5.84
C TRP A 93 -20.17 11.97 5.76
N ASP A 94 -21.27 12.27 5.08
CA ASP A 94 -21.78 13.63 4.87
C ASP A 94 -22.32 14.25 6.18
N ASN A 95 -22.93 13.43 7.04
CA ASN A 95 -23.53 13.89 8.30
C ASN A 95 -22.54 14.02 9.47
N LEU A 96 -21.25 13.69 9.28
CA LEU A 96 -20.24 13.92 10.30
C LEU A 96 -20.06 15.42 10.55
N SER A 97 -20.01 15.80 11.83
CA SER A 97 -19.62 17.14 12.25
C SER A 97 -18.15 17.42 11.90
N ASP A 98 -17.78 18.70 11.81
CA ASP A 98 -16.42 19.10 11.47
C ASP A 98 -15.38 18.70 12.54
N ASP A 99 -15.81 18.37 13.74
CA ASP A 99 -14.98 17.87 14.86
C ASP A 99 -15.16 16.36 15.12
N ALA A 100 -15.80 15.63 14.20
CA ALA A 100 -16.17 14.23 14.41
C ALA A 100 -14.96 13.31 14.63
N GLY A 101 -13.76 13.71 14.21
CA GLY A 101 -12.52 12.93 14.41
C GLY A 101 -12.58 11.55 13.76
N VAL A 102 -13.17 11.45 12.56
CA VAL A 102 -13.30 10.19 11.82
C VAL A 102 -12.42 10.26 10.58
N TRP A 103 -11.69 9.19 10.28
CA TRP A 103 -10.84 9.11 9.09
C TRP A 103 -10.97 7.77 8.36
N ARG A 104 -10.45 7.75 7.13
CA ARG A 104 -10.27 6.55 6.32
C ARG A 104 -8.99 6.65 5.50
N GLU A 105 -8.21 5.57 5.52
CA GLU A 105 -6.98 5.35 4.76
C GLU A 105 -7.20 4.09 3.93
N VAL A 106 -7.48 4.26 2.65
CA VAL A 106 -7.96 3.17 1.79
C VAL A 106 -6.94 2.87 0.72
N MET A 107 -6.63 1.58 0.57
CA MET A 107 -5.54 1.07 -0.21
C MET A 107 -6.04 -0.01 -1.16
N THR A 108 -5.89 0.22 -2.48
CA THR A 108 -6.28 -0.75 -3.52
C THR A 108 -5.02 -1.38 -4.10
N ILE A 109 -4.85 -2.68 -3.89
CA ILE A 109 -3.54 -3.32 -4.11
C ILE A 109 -3.74 -4.66 -4.85
N PRO A 110 -2.96 -4.91 -5.91
CA PRO A 110 -3.00 -6.20 -6.60
C PRO A 110 -2.27 -7.28 -5.80
N THR A 111 -2.64 -8.54 -6.01
CA THR A 111 -1.96 -9.73 -5.45
C THR A 111 -0.45 -9.71 -5.66
N SER A 112 0.03 -9.19 -6.79
CA SER A 112 1.47 -9.08 -7.10
C SER A 112 2.25 -8.10 -6.19
N ARG A 113 1.57 -7.21 -5.46
CA ARG A 113 2.17 -6.22 -4.54
C ARG A 113 1.88 -6.53 -3.06
N TYR A 114 1.33 -7.71 -2.80
CA TYR A 114 1.02 -8.19 -1.46
C TYR A 114 1.95 -9.31 -1.04
N MET A 115 2.30 -9.32 0.23
CA MET A 115 2.79 -10.52 0.88
C MET A 115 2.15 -10.67 2.26
N PHE A 116 1.92 -11.92 2.64
CA PHE A 116 1.57 -12.33 4.00
C PHE A 116 2.55 -13.41 4.44
N ALA A 117 2.92 -13.39 5.72
CA ALA A 117 3.69 -14.44 6.35
C ALA A 117 3.21 -14.66 7.78
N ALA A 118 3.12 -15.92 8.18
CA ALA A 118 2.82 -16.37 9.52
C ALA A 118 3.79 -17.48 9.93
N ASN A 119 4.12 -17.55 11.22
CA ASN A 119 4.92 -18.65 11.77
C ASN A 119 4.08 -19.92 12.06
N GLN A 120 2.75 -19.81 12.03
CA GLN A 120 1.80 -20.90 12.17
C GLN A 120 0.90 -20.97 10.93
N ASP A 121 0.29 -22.13 10.65
CA ASP A 121 -0.68 -22.30 9.56
C ASP A 121 -2.05 -21.69 9.94
N LEU A 122 -2.05 -20.40 10.24
CA LEU A 122 -3.19 -19.64 10.73
C LEU A 122 -3.42 -18.43 9.84
N ARG A 123 -4.62 -18.38 9.25
CA ARG A 123 -5.07 -17.27 8.44
C ARG A 123 -5.34 -16.06 9.34
N TRP A 124 -4.97 -14.87 8.87
CA TRP A 124 -5.06 -13.63 9.64
C TRP A 124 -5.21 -12.41 8.74
N GLY A 125 -6.02 -11.44 9.17
CA GLY A 125 -6.33 -10.25 8.38
C GLY A 125 -6.87 -10.62 6.99
N LEU A 126 -6.23 -10.13 5.92
CA LEU A 126 -6.67 -10.39 4.53
C LEU A 126 -6.71 -11.89 4.18
N THR A 127 -5.81 -12.69 4.75
CA THR A 127 -5.76 -14.12 4.41
C THR A 127 -6.91 -14.92 5.02
N SER A 128 -7.71 -14.32 5.91
CA SER A 128 -9.01 -14.89 6.32
C SER A 128 -9.97 -15.09 5.15
N LEU A 129 -9.79 -14.34 4.05
CA LEU A 129 -10.66 -14.39 2.87
C LEU A 129 -10.24 -15.44 1.83
N ILE A 130 -9.13 -16.14 2.06
CA ILE A 130 -8.64 -17.21 1.16
C ILE A 130 -8.70 -18.58 1.85
N ASP A 131 -8.71 -19.64 1.06
CA ASP A 131 -8.99 -21.00 1.54
C ASP A 131 -7.91 -21.53 2.49
N LYS A 132 -6.63 -21.27 2.18
CA LYS A 132 -5.48 -21.84 2.88
C LYS A 132 -4.23 -20.97 2.72
N LEU A 133 -3.21 -21.27 3.52
CA LEU A 133 -1.85 -20.79 3.32
C LEU A 133 -1.02 -21.85 2.60
N ARG A 134 0.15 -21.45 2.08
CA ARG A 134 1.17 -22.39 1.61
C ARG A 134 2.38 -22.38 2.55
N ALA A 135 2.89 -23.56 2.87
CA ALA A 135 4.19 -23.68 3.49
C ALA A 135 5.30 -23.17 2.55
N SER A 136 6.35 -22.61 3.12
CA SER A 136 7.55 -22.16 2.41
C SER A 136 8.76 -22.19 3.34
N ASP A 137 9.94 -22.36 2.74
CA ASP A 137 11.25 -22.24 3.39
C ASP A 137 11.91 -20.88 3.10
N ASP A 138 11.18 -19.96 2.44
CA ASP A 138 11.64 -18.60 2.17
C ASP A 138 11.62 -17.80 3.47
N GLU A 139 12.48 -18.11 4.44
CA GLU A 139 12.60 -17.43 5.73
C GLU A 139 14.06 -17.32 6.16
N GLY A 140 14.34 -16.59 7.25
CA GLY A 140 15.68 -16.66 7.84
C GLY A 140 16.79 -15.83 7.16
N TYR A 141 16.51 -15.02 6.14
CA TYR A 141 17.50 -14.10 5.53
C TYR A 141 16.95 -12.69 5.28
N TRP A 142 17.86 -11.73 5.12
CA TRP A 142 17.50 -10.35 4.78
C TRP A 142 17.16 -10.22 3.29
N GLY A 143 16.09 -9.49 2.96
CA GLY A 143 15.56 -9.43 1.59
C GLY A 143 14.45 -10.45 1.32
N VAL A 144 14.16 -11.33 2.29
CA VAL A 144 13.10 -12.33 2.19
C VAL A 144 11.73 -11.72 1.90
N TYR A 145 11.44 -10.53 2.45
CA TYR A 145 10.17 -9.88 2.20
C TYR A 145 10.03 -9.46 0.74
N ARG A 146 11.09 -8.90 0.14
CA ARG A 146 11.12 -8.63 -1.29
C ARG A 146 10.93 -9.91 -2.11
N HIS A 147 11.61 -10.99 -1.75
CA HIS A 147 11.49 -12.27 -2.48
C HIS A 147 10.05 -12.82 -2.45
N ARG A 148 9.32 -12.65 -1.34
CA ARG A 148 7.94 -13.12 -1.19
C ARG A 148 6.90 -12.28 -1.94
N ILE A 149 7.24 -11.08 -2.43
CA ILE A 149 6.31 -10.23 -3.19
C ILE A 149 6.34 -10.65 -4.66
N GLY A 150 5.16 -10.82 -5.28
CA GLY A 150 5.02 -11.43 -6.61
C GLY A 150 5.53 -10.60 -7.78
N SER A 151 5.62 -9.26 -7.67
CA SER A 151 6.11 -8.42 -8.77
C SER A 151 7.63 -8.48 -8.89
N LYS A 152 8.11 -8.93 -10.05
CA LYS A 152 9.54 -9.12 -10.33
C LYS A 152 10.22 -7.84 -10.86
N ASP A 153 9.49 -7.06 -11.67
CA ASP A 153 10.05 -5.92 -12.40
C ASP A 153 9.94 -4.58 -11.67
N ASP A 154 9.12 -4.48 -10.63
CA ASP A 154 9.01 -3.25 -9.85
C ASP A 154 10.07 -3.18 -8.76
N THR A 155 10.83 -2.09 -8.72
CA THR A 155 11.81 -1.84 -7.66
C THR A 155 11.18 -1.54 -6.30
N PHE A 156 9.88 -1.19 -6.24
CA PHE A 156 9.18 -0.72 -5.04
C PHE A 156 9.88 0.47 -4.38
N THR A 157 10.48 1.34 -5.19
CA THR A 157 11.20 2.53 -4.72
C THR A 157 10.29 3.74 -4.77
N SER A 158 10.30 4.56 -3.72
CA SER A 158 9.61 5.84 -3.72
C SER A 158 10.32 6.84 -4.63
N PRO A 159 9.60 7.78 -5.29
CA PRO A 159 10.26 8.91 -5.95
C PRO A 159 10.90 9.91 -4.96
N TYR A 160 10.68 9.72 -3.65
CA TYR A 160 11.24 10.55 -2.60
C TYR A 160 12.33 9.84 -1.81
N ILE A 161 13.23 10.63 -1.24
CA ILE A 161 14.19 10.18 -0.23
C ILE A 161 14.00 11.00 1.05
N THR A 162 14.48 10.47 2.16
CA THR A 162 14.53 11.22 3.42
C THR A 162 15.63 12.28 3.39
N ALA A 163 15.47 13.34 4.18
CA ALA A 163 16.51 14.36 4.36
C ALA A 163 17.85 13.77 4.85
N SER A 164 17.79 12.70 5.66
CA SER A 164 18.97 11.97 6.13
C SER A 164 19.77 11.30 5.01
N LYS A 165 19.11 10.93 3.89
CA LYS A 165 19.74 10.32 2.70
C LYS A 165 20.03 11.30 1.56
N ALA A 166 19.58 12.55 1.66
CA ALA A 166 19.76 13.57 0.62
C ALA A 166 21.22 13.93 0.34
N LYS A 167 22.11 13.77 1.33
CA LYS A 167 23.54 14.09 1.19
C LYS A 167 24.27 13.25 0.13
N SER A 168 23.73 12.08 -0.22
CA SER A 168 24.35 11.13 -1.15
C SER A 168 23.68 11.06 -2.53
N ALA A 169 22.60 11.81 -2.78
CA ALA A 169 21.81 11.68 -4.00
C ALA A 169 21.53 13.03 -4.65
N GLN A 170 22.23 13.31 -5.75
CA GLN A 170 22.02 14.50 -6.57
C GLN A 170 20.72 14.35 -7.38
N ASN A 171 19.86 15.37 -7.38
CA ASN A 171 18.57 15.45 -8.10
C ASN A 171 17.39 14.60 -7.56
N SER A 172 17.46 14.07 -6.33
CA SER A 172 16.33 13.38 -5.71
C SER A 172 15.36 14.33 -5.00
N ARG A 173 14.05 14.02 -5.04
CA ARG A 173 13.04 14.76 -4.28
C ARG A 173 13.14 14.41 -2.80
N VAL A 174 13.29 15.41 -1.94
CA VAL A 174 13.45 15.20 -0.50
C VAL A 174 12.11 15.36 0.21
N LEU A 175 11.68 14.33 0.92
CA LEU A 175 10.54 14.40 1.83
C LEU A 175 11.04 14.68 3.24
N THR A 176 10.52 15.74 3.85
CA THR A 176 10.82 16.07 5.25
C THR A 176 9.92 15.25 6.16
N ILE A 177 10.52 14.30 6.87
CA ILE A 177 9.85 13.47 7.87
C ILE A 177 10.31 13.96 9.26
N PRO A 178 9.39 14.31 10.18
CA PRO A 178 9.75 14.64 11.56
C PRO A 178 10.45 13.47 12.25
N ALA A 179 11.42 13.73 13.12
CA ALA A 179 12.15 12.67 13.80
C ALA A 179 11.27 11.81 14.73
N ARG A 180 10.30 12.46 15.38
CA ARG A 180 9.32 11.83 16.27
C ARG A 180 7.93 11.99 15.70
N GLY A 181 7.01 11.11 16.10
CA GLY A 181 5.58 11.26 15.82
C GLY A 181 5.02 12.63 16.24
N PRO A 182 3.83 13.00 15.73
CA PRO A 182 3.17 14.23 16.12
C PRO A 182 3.04 14.29 17.66
N ARG A 183 3.39 15.43 18.24
CA ARG A 183 3.19 15.64 19.68
C ARG A 183 1.70 15.66 19.96
N ASN A 184 1.30 15.08 21.10
CA ASN A 184 -0.08 15.19 21.57
C ASN A 184 -0.44 16.66 21.66
N SER A 185 -1.55 17.03 21.02
CA SER A 185 -2.18 18.33 21.17
C SER A 185 -3.61 18.11 21.61
N SER A 186 -4.08 18.97 22.52
CA SER A 186 -5.50 19.09 22.86
C SER A 186 -6.28 19.90 21.82
N ASP A 187 -5.60 20.53 20.86
CA ASP A 187 -6.22 21.34 19.82
C ASP A 187 -6.99 20.47 18.84
N ILE A 188 -8.27 20.76 18.69
CA ILE A 188 -9.12 20.11 17.70
C ILE A 188 -8.87 20.76 16.34
N ARG A 189 -8.49 19.96 15.35
CA ARG A 189 -8.49 20.39 13.95
C ARG A 189 -9.90 20.19 13.37
N ILE A 190 -10.53 21.30 13.02
CA ILE A 190 -11.89 21.34 12.50
C ILE A 190 -11.87 21.18 10.98
N GLY A 191 -12.85 20.43 10.47
CA GLY A 191 -13.16 20.33 9.05
C GLY A 191 -12.60 19.07 8.39
N ARG A 192 -12.77 19.01 7.07
CA ARG A 192 -12.44 17.83 6.26
C ARG A 192 -11.12 18.04 5.55
N VAL A 193 -10.23 17.06 5.67
CA VAL A 193 -8.93 17.04 4.98
C VAL A 193 -8.88 15.82 4.06
N ARG A 194 -8.40 16.04 2.84
CA ARG A 194 -8.12 14.98 1.87
C ARG A 194 -6.66 15.08 1.44
N VAL A 195 -6.00 13.92 1.36
CA VAL A 195 -4.61 13.80 0.91
C VAL A 195 -4.63 13.10 -0.45
N ASP A 196 -4.41 13.86 -1.53
CA ASP A 196 -4.49 13.33 -2.91
C ASP A 196 -3.12 12.92 -3.47
N ASP A 197 -2.05 13.66 -3.15
CA ASP A 197 -0.71 13.43 -3.70
C ASP A 197 0.12 12.44 -2.87
N VAL A 198 -0.41 11.24 -2.65
CA VAL A 198 0.28 10.18 -1.92
C VAL A 198 1.42 9.61 -2.79
N PRO A 199 2.68 9.56 -2.30
CA PRO A 199 3.79 8.99 -3.05
C PRO A 199 3.55 7.55 -3.55
N ASP A 200 4.03 7.25 -4.76
CA ASP A 200 4.16 5.87 -5.25
C ASP A 200 5.11 5.06 -4.35
N ASN A 201 4.79 3.77 -4.21
CA ASN A 201 5.52 2.74 -3.49
C ASN A 201 5.68 2.96 -1.97
N ILE A 202 4.72 3.58 -1.29
CA ILE A 202 4.69 3.56 0.18
C ILE A 202 4.55 2.12 0.68
N CYS A 203 5.40 1.69 1.59
CA CYS A 203 5.30 0.37 2.19
C CYS A 203 4.40 0.42 3.43
N PHE A 204 3.19 -0.12 3.33
CA PHE A 204 2.33 -0.34 4.49
C PHE A 204 2.60 -1.73 5.09
N VAL A 205 2.80 -1.76 6.41
CA VAL A 205 3.04 -2.95 7.20
C VAL A 205 1.98 -3.02 8.29
N ARG A 206 1.30 -4.16 8.37
CA ARG A 206 0.55 -4.55 9.56
C ARG A 206 1.18 -5.80 10.13
N GLU A 207 1.71 -5.71 11.35
CA GLU A 207 2.35 -6.80 12.08
C GLU A 207 1.56 -7.11 13.35
N GLY A 208 1.11 -8.35 13.48
CA GLY A 208 0.30 -8.81 14.61
C GLY A 208 1.03 -9.86 15.43
N GLN A 209 0.88 -9.83 16.74
CA GLN A 209 1.37 -10.87 17.65
C GLN A 209 0.25 -11.37 18.55
N ARG A 210 0.18 -12.69 18.73
CA ARG A 210 -0.79 -13.36 19.60
C ARG A 210 -0.09 -14.43 20.44
N GLN A 211 -0.61 -14.67 21.63
CA GLN A 211 -0.11 -15.73 22.52
C GLN A 211 -1.26 -16.61 23.05
N PRO A 212 -2.06 -17.23 22.15
CA PRO A 212 -3.20 -18.02 22.58
C PRO A 212 -2.70 -19.37 23.07
N ASN A 213 -3.09 -19.75 24.28
CA ASN A 213 -2.74 -21.05 24.87
C ASN A 213 -1.21 -21.28 24.97
N VAL A 214 -0.43 -20.21 25.10
CA VAL A 214 1.02 -20.27 25.34
C VAL A 214 1.28 -20.80 26.76
N ALA A 215 2.18 -21.78 26.89
CA ALA A 215 2.56 -22.32 28.18
C ALA A 215 3.26 -21.24 29.03
N GLN A 216 3.10 -21.28 30.36
CA GLN A 216 3.71 -20.28 31.26
C GLN A 216 5.23 -20.19 31.11
N GLU A 217 5.90 -21.30 30.79
CA GLU A 217 7.33 -21.32 30.50
C GLU A 217 7.69 -20.54 29.23
N GLU A 218 6.96 -20.78 28.14
CA GLU A 218 7.15 -20.04 26.88
C GLU A 218 6.86 -18.55 27.08
N LEU A 219 5.77 -18.21 27.78
CA LEU A 219 5.41 -16.83 28.10
C LEU A 219 6.50 -16.15 28.94
N GLY A 220 7.01 -16.82 29.97
CA GLY A 220 8.09 -16.31 30.82
C GLY A 220 9.36 -16.02 30.02
N LEU A 221 9.78 -16.97 29.17
CA LEU A 221 10.94 -16.79 28.28
C LEU A 221 10.72 -15.65 27.28
N TRP A 222 9.51 -15.53 26.74
CA TRP A 222 9.18 -14.47 25.80
C TRP A 222 9.24 -13.09 26.47
N LEU A 223 8.64 -12.94 27.65
CA LEU A 223 8.66 -11.70 28.43
C LEU A 223 10.07 -11.31 28.87
N GLU A 224 10.89 -12.28 29.26
CA GLU A 224 12.28 -12.04 29.69
C GLU A 224 13.18 -11.68 28.50
N LYS A 225 13.11 -12.47 27.41
CA LYS A 225 14.13 -12.43 26.35
C LYS A 225 13.69 -11.67 25.10
N VAL A 226 12.41 -11.73 24.73
CA VAL A 226 11.91 -11.18 23.45
C VAL A 226 11.32 -9.78 23.66
N ALA A 227 10.46 -9.61 24.66
CA ALA A 227 9.72 -8.36 24.91
C ALA A 227 10.61 -7.10 25.03
N PRO A 228 11.77 -7.12 25.71
CA PRO A 228 12.60 -5.92 25.82
C PRO A 228 13.13 -5.43 24.47
N TYR A 229 13.55 -6.35 23.59
CA TYR A 229 14.02 -5.99 22.26
C TYR A 229 12.89 -5.61 21.32
N ALA A 230 11.70 -6.21 21.46
CA ALA A 230 10.50 -5.82 20.74
C ALA A 230 10.08 -4.39 21.09
N ARG A 231 10.02 -4.05 22.38
CA ARG A 231 9.75 -2.68 22.86
C ARG A 231 10.79 -1.69 22.32
N SER A 232 12.07 -2.03 22.43
CA SER A 232 13.17 -1.17 21.92
C SER A 232 13.06 -0.93 20.41
N TRP A 233 12.61 -1.93 19.64
CA TRP A 233 12.38 -1.79 18.20
C TRP A 233 11.22 -0.84 17.89
N ILE A 234 10.08 -1.02 18.56
CA ILE A 234 8.88 -0.18 18.43
C ILE A 234 9.22 1.28 18.76
N GLU A 235 9.89 1.51 19.90
CA GLU A 235 10.36 2.84 20.30
C GLU A 235 11.32 3.45 19.28
N HIS A 236 12.22 2.65 18.69
CA HIS A 236 13.16 3.14 17.68
C HIS A 236 12.46 3.60 16.39
N LEU A 237 11.47 2.83 15.93
CA LEU A 237 10.67 3.19 14.75
C LEU A 237 9.95 4.52 14.96
N ASP A 238 9.39 4.75 16.15
CA ASP A 238 8.63 5.96 16.44
C ASP A 238 9.50 7.19 16.78
N SER A 239 10.66 6.98 17.39
CA SER A 239 11.56 8.06 17.83
C SER A 239 12.57 8.53 16.79
N HIS A 240 12.75 7.76 15.71
CA HIS A 240 13.71 8.04 14.63
C HIS A 240 13.08 7.86 13.23
N ARG A 241 11.87 8.38 13.06
CA ARG A 241 11.06 8.24 11.83
C ARG A 241 11.77 8.80 10.60
N GLU A 242 12.50 9.91 10.74
CA GLU A 242 13.28 10.57 9.69
C GLU A 242 14.47 9.75 9.18
N LYS A 243 15.05 8.94 10.06
CA LYS A 243 16.13 8.00 9.71
C LYS A 243 15.57 6.76 9.03
N ASN A 244 14.44 6.28 9.54
CA ASN A 244 13.81 5.04 9.13
C ASN A 244 12.86 5.18 7.94
N GLY A 245 12.52 6.42 7.54
CA GLY A 245 11.51 6.67 6.52
C GLY A 245 10.10 6.32 6.97
N VAL A 246 9.79 6.41 8.25
CA VAL A 246 8.46 6.10 8.80
C VAL A 246 7.56 7.32 8.67
N LEU A 247 6.49 7.21 7.88
CA LEU A 247 5.50 8.27 7.65
C LEU A 247 4.44 8.30 8.76
N SER A 248 3.99 7.13 9.18
CA SER A 248 3.03 6.96 10.27
C SER A 248 3.29 5.62 10.98
N PHE A 249 3.02 5.57 12.28
CA PHE A 249 3.21 4.41 13.12
C PHE A 249 2.24 4.46 14.30
N SER A 250 1.53 3.36 14.54
CA SER A 250 0.63 3.17 15.68
C SER A 250 0.64 1.72 16.17
N THR A 251 0.36 1.55 17.46
CA THR A 251 0.28 0.27 18.18
C THR A 251 -1.11 0.09 18.78
N HIS A 252 -1.69 -1.09 18.63
CA HIS A 252 -3.08 -1.37 18.96
C HIS A 252 -3.23 -2.74 19.64
N VAL A 253 -4.30 -2.92 20.43
CA VAL A 253 -4.82 -4.24 20.83
C VAL A 253 -6.10 -4.53 20.07
N SER A 254 -6.25 -5.76 19.56
CA SER A 254 -7.50 -6.24 18.98
C SER A 254 -8.56 -6.49 20.05
N ARG A 255 -9.76 -5.95 19.85
CA ARG A 255 -10.94 -6.20 20.69
C ARG A 255 -11.91 -7.20 20.08
N GLN A 256 -11.95 -7.31 18.75
CA GLN A 256 -12.87 -8.20 18.06
C GLN A 256 -12.35 -8.52 16.65
N SER A 257 -12.40 -9.81 16.30
CA SER A 257 -12.19 -10.32 14.95
C SER A 257 -13.06 -11.55 14.75
N LYS A 258 -13.52 -11.82 13.51
CA LYS A 258 -14.26 -13.06 13.19
C LYS A 258 -13.47 -14.35 13.46
N LEU A 259 -12.18 -14.25 13.74
CA LEU A 259 -11.28 -15.38 14.00
C LEU A 259 -10.94 -15.55 15.50
N ASN A 260 -11.35 -14.62 16.37
CA ASN A 260 -10.87 -14.54 17.74
C ASN A 260 -11.93 -15.05 18.75
N ASP A 261 -11.95 -16.37 18.95
CA ASP A 261 -12.67 -17.02 20.07
C ASP A 261 -11.79 -17.20 21.32
N SER A 262 -10.55 -16.68 21.34
CA SER A 262 -9.62 -16.81 22.48
C SER A 262 -9.49 -15.54 23.31
N ASP A 263 -9.34 -15.67 24.62
CA ASP A 263 -9.06 -14.56 25.56
C ASP A 263 -7.66 -13.94 25.42
N ALA A 264 -6.79 -14.49 24.57
CA ALA A 264 -5.45 -13.95 24.38
C ALA A 264 -5.48 -12.64 23.58
N ALA A 265 -4.94 -11.58 24.19
CA ALA A 265 -4.77 -10.29 23.54
C ALA A 265 -3.90 -10.42 22.29
N GLU A 266 -4.32 -9.75 21.22
CA GLU A 266 -3.58 -9.59 19.97
C GLU A 266 -3.07 -8.16 19.90
N THR A 267 -1.76 -8.00 19.75
CA THR A 267 -1.15 -6.69 19.54
C THR A 267 -0.88 -6.47 18.06
N ASP A 268 -1.14 -5.27 17.57
CA ASP A 268 -1.06 -4.88 16.17
C ASP A 268 -0.22 -3.62 16.01
N GLN A 269 0.73 -3.66 15.10
CA GLN A 269 1.50 -2.50 14.65
C GLN A 269 1.05 -2.12 13.25
N LEU A 270 0.59 -0.88 13.06
CA LEU A 270 0.29 -0.31 11.75
C LEU A 270 1.37 0.71 11.41
N ALA A 271 2.10 0.49 10.33
CA ALA A 271 3.24 1.31 9.97
C ALA A 271 3.26 1.62 8.48
N TYR A 272 3.44 2.90 8.16
CA TYR A 272 3.67 3.39 6.80
C TYR A 272 5.13 3.79 6.67
N PHE A 273 5.86 3.13 5.78
CA PHE A 273 7.24 3.46 5.42
C PHE A 273 7.26 4.08 4.03
N LEU A 274 8.24 4.95 3.79
CA LEU A 274 8.40 5.65 2.52
C LEU A 274 8.50 4.67 1.35
N ASP A 275 9.20 3.55 1.55
CA ASP A 275 9.24 2.41 0.62
C ASP A 275 9.71 1.13 1.30
N LEU A 276 9.77 0.02 0.54
CA LEU A 276 10.26 -1.27 1.03
C LEU A 276 11.71 -1.22 1.52
N ALA A 277 12.57 -0.46 0.84
CA ALA A 277 13.98 -0.38 1.16
C ALA A 277 14.21 0.31 2.50
N HIS A 278 13.41 1.33 2.83
CA HIS A 278 13.37 1.97 4.14
C HIS A 278 12.97 0.98 5.22
N PHE A 279 11.86 0.26 5.04
CA PHE A 279 11.43 -0.78 5.98
C PHE A 279 12.54 -1.81 6.25
N GLU A 280 13.13 -2.38 5.20
CA GLU A 280 14.13 -3.43 5.38
C GLU A 280 15.45 -2.88 5.97
N ALA A 281 15.84 -1.67 5.60
CA ALA A 281 17.02 -1.01 6.15
C ALA A 281 16.86 -0.72 7.65
N SER A 282 15.68 -0.28 8.09
CA SER A 282 15.37 -0.05 9.51
C SER A 282 15.62 -1.31 10.34
N GLY A 283 15.13 -2.46 9.88
CA GLY A 283 15.32 -3.73 10.58
C GLY A 283 16.78 -4.23 10.56
N ARG A 284 17.50 -4.04 9.44
CA ARG A 284 18.90 -4.46 9.28
C ARG A 284 19.89 -3.61 10.05
N ALA A 285 19.66 -2.30 10.12
CA ALA A 285 20.61 -1.33 10.66
C ALA A 285 20.46 -1.13 12.17
N PHE A 286 19.30 -1.44 12.74
CA PHE A 286 19.06 -1.27 14.17
C PHE A 286 19.50 -2.50 14.97
N LYS A 287 20.51 -2.32 15.83
CA LYS A 287 21.06 -3.41 16.66
C LYS A 287 20.00 -4.10 17.52
N GLY A 288 19.02 -3.35 18.06
CA GLY A 288 17.95 -3.92 18.87
C GLY A 288 17.06 -4.89 18.08
N HIS A 289 16.74 -4.59 16.82
CA HIS A 289 15.96 -5.49 15.96
C HIS A 289 16.80 -6.70 15.49
N VAL A 290 18.09 -6.52 15.22
CA VAL A 290 18.98 -7.65 14.93
C VAL A 290 19.06 -8.61 16.12
N GLN A 291 19.15 -8.06 17.35
CA GLN A 291 19.16 -8.86 18.57
C GLN A 291 17.80 -9.52 18.83
N LEU A 292 16.68 -8.81 18.65
CA LEU A 292 15.33 -9.38 18.69
C LEU A 292 15.22 -10.61 17.80
N ARG A 293 15.61 -10.44 16.53
CA ARG A 293 15.57 -11.52 15.53
C ARG A 293 16.46 -12.69 15.93
N LYS A 294 17.68 -12.41 16.41
CA LYS A 294 18.60 -13.44 16.89
C LYS A 294 17.97 -14.24 18.04
N THR A 295 17.41 -13.55 19.03
CA THR A 295 16.77 -14.17 20.19
C THR A 295 15.55 -15.01 19.81
N VAL A 296 14.69 -14.54 18.90
CA VAL A 296 13.56 -15.33 18.39
C VAL A 296 14.06 -16.60 17.68
N MET A 297 15.11 -16.49 16.86
CA MET A 297 15.70 -17.64 16.16
C MET A 297 16.36 -18.64 17.12
N GLU A 298 17.04 -18.18 18.17
CA GLU A 298 17.61 -19.04 19.21
C GLU A 298 16.53 -19.73 20.05
N MET A 299 15.38 -19.09 20.24
CA MET A 299 14.29 -19.61 21.05
C MET A 299 13.45 -20.65 20.29
N TYR A 300 13.09 -20.36 19.05
CA TYR A 300 12.13 -21.16 18.26
C TYR A 300 12.77 -21.96 17.11
N GLY A 301 14.02 -21.65 16.75
CA GLY A 301 14.75 -22.36 15.70
C GLY A 301 15.30 -23.71 16.18
N PRO A 302 16.01 -24.44 15.29
CA PRO A 302 16.56 -25.75 15.61
C PRO A 302 17.47 -25.76 16.85
N GLY A 303 17.22 -26.65 17.79
CA GLY A 303 17.91 -26.77 19.08
C GLY A 303 17.47 -25.74 20.14
N GLY A 304 16.50 -24.88 19.82
CA GLY A 304 15.94 -23.91 20.75
C GLY A 304 14.97 -24.53 21.76
N PRO A 305 14.77 -23.91 22.93
CA PRO A 305 13.87 -24.42 23.97
C PRO A 305 12.41 -24.53 23.52
N MET A 306 12.00 -23.80 22.48
CA MET A 306 10.63 -23.80 21.95
C MET A 306 10.50 -24.48 20.58
N GLU A 307 11.53 -25.20 20.12
CA GLU A 307 11.49 -25.92 18.85
C GLU A 307 10.31 -26.92 18.83
N GLY A 308 9.43 -26.80 17.83
CA GLY A 308 8.31 -27.72 17.60
C GLY A 308 7.17 -27.67 18.62
N ILE A 309 7.35 -26.97 19.76
CA ILE A 309 6.36 -26.86 20.83
C ILE A 309 5.79 -25.46 21.01
N GLY A 310 6.52 -24.43 20.54
CA GLY A 310 6.13 -23.03 20.69
C GLY A 310 4.77 -22.71 20.07
N LYS A 311 3.94 -21.97 20.81
CA LYS A 311 2.58 -21.57 20.43
C LYS A 311 2.41 -20.08 20.20
N ALA A 312 3.44 -19.25 20.47
CA ALA A 312 3.38 -17.84 20.12
C ALA A 312 3.15 -17.67 18.61
N GLU A 313 2.17 -16.84 18.28
CA GLU A 313 1.77 -16.54 16.91
C GLU A 313 2.33 -15.17 16.49
N LEU A 314 3.01 -15.14 15.36
CA LEU A 314 3.56 -13.95 14.74
C LEU A 314 3.03 -13.86 13.31
N HIS A 315 2.31 -12.78 13.01
CA HIS A 315 1.70 -12.51 11.72
C HIS A 315 2.26 -11.22 11.15
N MET A 316 2.54 -11.21 9.84
CA MET A 316 2.97 -9.99 9.16
C MET A 316 2.36 -9.91 7.77
N SER A 317 1.70 -8.80 7.49
CA SER A 317 1.23 -8.43 6.16
C SER A 317 1.95 -7.18 5.68
N LYS A 318 2.49 -7.23 4.46
CA LYS A 318 3.12 -6.08 3.81
C LYS A 318 2.55 -5.80 2.45
N ARG A 319 2.51 -4.52 2.14
CA ARG A 319 1.91 -3.97 0.94
C ARG A 319 2.72 -2.81 0.42
N GLN A 320 2.82 -2.73 -0.90
CA GLN A 320 3.36 -1.56 -1.57
C GLN A 320 2.20 -0.79 -2.20
N LEU A 321 1.94 0.37 -1.62
CA LEU A 321 0.97 1.35 -2.08
C LEU A 321 1.55 2.03 -3.29
N GLN A 322 0.94 1.83 -4.44
CA GLN A 322 1.06 2.81 -5.50
C GLN A 322 0.07 3.93 -5.17
N SER A 323 0.38 5.18 -5.52
CA SER A 323 -0.67 6.20 -5.58
C SER A 323 -1.84 5.62 -6.37
N PRO A 324 -3.09 6.05 -6.13
CA PRO A 324 -4.13 5.84 -7.12
C PRO A 324 -3.73 6.62 -8.38
N ARG A 325 -2.80 6.07 -9.16
CA ARG A 325 -3.06 5.96 -10.57
C ARG A 325 -4.44 5.36 -10.59
N PHE A 326 -5.39 6.05 -11.21
CA PHE A 326 -6.44 5.34 -11.91
C PHE A 326 -5.77 4.05 -12.37
N ILE A 327 -6.23 2.88 -11.90
CA ILE A 327 -6.02 1.66 -12.67
C ILE A 327 -6.29 2.18 -14.06
N MET A 328 -5.26 2.31 -14.91
CA MET A 328 -5.51 2.84 -16.24
C MET A 328 -6.52 1.82 -16.72
N GLY A 329 -7.79 2.22 -16.76
CA GLY A 329 -8.84 1.39 -17.28
C GLY A 329 -8.27 0.91 -18.60
N THR A 330 -8.46 -0.37 -18.90
CA THR A 330 -8.09 -0.94 -20.20
C THR A 330 -8.13 0.15 -21.25
N LEU A 331 -6.95 0.55 -21.74
CA LEU A 331 -6.75 1.78 -22.50
C LEU A 331 -7.82 1.81 -23.60
N GLN A 332 -8.77 2.74 -23.52
CA GLN A 332 -9.98 2.61 -24.35
C GLN A 332 -9.77 3.22 -25.72
N SER A 333 -9.14 4.39 -25.76
CA SER A 333 -8.86 5.12 -26.99
C SER A 333 -7.57 5.93 -26.90
N VAL A 334 -6.74 5.84 -27.95
CA VAL A 334 -5.49 6.60 -28.08
C VAL A 334 -5.46 7.33 -29.40
N LEU A 335 -5.15 8.63 -29.38
CA LEU A 335 -4.86 9.43 -30.55
C LEU A 335 -3.36 9.71 -30.65
N ILE A 336 -2.72 9.24 -31.71
CA ILE A 336 -1.30 9.50 -31.99
C ILE A 336 -1.20 10.55 -33.09
N VAL A 337 -0.69 11.74 -32.77
CA VAL A 337 -0.45 12.78 -33.77
C VAL A 337 0.96 12.62 -34.33
N GLY A 338 1.09 12.38 -35.64
CA GLY A 338 2.35 12.01 -36.28
C GLY A 338 2.65 10.50 -36.27
N GLY A 339 1.63 9.65 -36.07
CA GLY A 339 1.76 8.19 -35.98
C GLY A 339 2.30 7.48 -37.21
N CYS A 340 2.34 8.12 -38.39
CA CYS A 340 2.97 7.59 -39.60
C CYS A 340 4.49 7.89 -39.69
N GLY A 341 5.03 8.72 -38.79
CA GLY A 341 6.43 9.13 -38.78
C GLY A 341 7.39 8.08 -38.19
N PHE A 342 8.67 8.44 -38.08
CA PHE A 342 9.73 7.55 -37.58
C PHE A 342 9.43 7.00 -36.17
N PHE A 343 9.21 7.87 -35.18
CA PHE A 343 8.91 7.41 -33.82
C PHE A 343 7.44 6.96 -33.66
N GLY A 344 6.51 7.68 -34.30
CA GLY A 344 5.07 7.44 -34.16
C GLY A 344 4.63 6.01 -34.54
N HIS A 345 5.20 5.43 -35.61
CA HIS A 345 4.76 4.09 -36.03
C HIS A 345 5.22 2.97 -35.08
N HIS A 346 6.34 3.15 -34.37
CA HIS A 346 6.76 2.22 -33.33
C HIS A 346 5.83 2.28 -32.12
N ILE A 347 5.33 3.47 -31.75
CA ILE A 347 4.30 3.60 -30.70
C ILE A 347 3.04 2.85 -31.12
N VAL A 348 2.61 3.00 -32.38
CA VAL A 348 1.46 2.26 -32.93
C VAL A 348 1.68 0.75 -32.85
N ASP A 349 2.86 0.25 -33.23
CA ASP A 349 3.20 -1.18 -33.16
C ASP A 349 3.19 -1.70 -31.71
N HIS A 350 3.73 -0.93 -30.76
CA HIS A 350 3.68 -1.28 -29.34
C HIS A 350 2.26 -1.29 -28.78
N LEU A 351 1.41 -0.35 -29.18
CA LEU A 351 0.01 -0.32 -28.75
C LEU A 351 -0.76 -1.52 -29.32
N LEU A 352 -0.53 -1.90 -30.57
CA LEU A 352 -1.13 -3.09 -31.17
C LEU A 352 -0.64 -4.40 -30.53
N ALA A 353 0.63 -4.46 -30.13
CA ALA A 353 1.22 -5.65 -29.49
C ALA A 353 0.62 -5.95 -28.11
N ARG A 354 -0.03 -4.97 -27.46
CA ARG A 354 -0.76 -5.19 -26.20
C ARG A 354 -1.93 -6.16 -26.37
N ASN A 355 -2.44 -6.29 -27.59
CA ASN A 355 -3.58 -7.14 -27.95
C ASN A 355 -4.79 -6.99 -27.00
N ASP A 356 -5.05 -5.76 -26.56
CA ASP A 356 -6.26 -5.37 -25.84
C ASP A 356 -7.27 -4.73 -26.80
N ASP A 357 -8.45 -4.38 -26.28
CA ASP A 357 -9.54 -3.75 -27.06
C ASP A 357 -9.33 -2.23 -27.26
N SER A 358 -8.09 -1.74 -27.15
CA SER A 358 -7.78 -0.32 -27.36
C SER A 358 -8.13 0.12 -28.78
N LYS A 359 -8.90 1.20 -28.90
CA LYS A 359 -9.10 1.88 -30.18
C LYS A 359 -7.93 2.82 -30.46
N ILE A 360 -7.22 2.60 -31.55
CA ILE A 360 -6.02 3.37 -31.90
C ILE A 360 -6.33 4.24 -33.11
N TYR A 361 -6.11 5.54 -32.94
CA TYR A 361 -6.30 6.57 -33.95
C TYR A 361 -4.98 7.25 -34.26
N VAL A 362 -4.73 7.56 -35.52
CA VAL A 362 -3.56 8.33 -35.95
C VAL A 362 -4.04 9.57 -36.67
N MET A 363 -3.53 10.74 -36.27
CA MET A 363 -3.75 12.00 -36.97
C MET A 363 -2.45 12.47 -37.63
N GLY A 364 -2.55 12.95 -38.87
CA GLY A 364 -1.44 13.54 -39.59
C GLY A 364 -1.88 14.19 -40.89
N ARG A 365 -1.01 15.01 -41.49
CA ARG A 365 -1.26 15.70 -42.77
C ARG A 365 -1.23 14.77 -43.99
N SER A 366 -0.70 13.57 -43.81
CA SER A 366 -0.64 12.52 -44.82
C SER A 366 -0.50 11.18 -44.12
N ASN A 367 -1.56 10.37 -44.16
CA ASN A 367 -1.59 9.06 -43.51
C ASN A 367 -1.41 7.88 -44.49
N SER A 368 -0.72 8.12 -45.60
CA SER A 368 -0.55 7.11 -46.66
C SER A 368 0.48 6.03 -46.33
N GLN A 369 1.42 6.32 -45.42
CA GLN A 369 2.54 5.42 -45.11
C GLN A 369 2.33 4.65 -43.80
N ARG A 370 2.94 3.46 -43.73
CA ARG A 370 3.06 2.63 -42.51
C ARG A 370 1.72 2.37 -41.81
N ARG A 371 0.64 2.20 -42.60
CA ARG A 371 -0.69 1.92 -42.07
C ARG A 371 -0.76 0.53 -41.42
N ARG A 372 -1.69 0.36 -40.47
CA ARG A 372 -2.03 -0.90 -39.80
C ARG A 372 -3.53 -1.14 -39.88
N HIS A 373 -3.93 -2.39 -40.07
CA HIS A 373 -5.33 -2.76 -40.31
C HIS A 373 -6.26 -2.53 -39.10
N ARG A 374 -5.71 -2.48 -37.88
CA ARG A 374 -6.44 -2.23 -36.62
C ARG A 374 -6.40 -0.77 -36.14
N VAL A 375 -5.97 0.15 -37.01
CA VAL A 375 -5.76 1.56 -36.67
C VAL A 375 -6.57 2.43 -37.61
N GLU A 376 -7.28 3.40 -37.05
CA GLU A 376 -8.02 4.40 -37.81
C GLU A 376 -7.12 5.61 -38.07
N TYR A 377 -7.09 6.10 -39.31
CA TYR A 377 -6.22 7.20 -39.71
C TYR A 377 -7.06 8.38 -40.17
N LEU A 378 -6.82 9.53 -39.56
CA LEU A 378 -7.58 10.77 -39.72
C LEU A 378 -6.65 11.85 -40.28
N GLU A 379 -7.09 12.51 -41.34
CA GLU A 379 -6.36 13.67 -41.87
C GLU A 379 -6.53 14.85 -40.93
N GLY A 380 -5.42 15.54 -40.62
CA GLY A 380 -5.44 16.71 -39.75
C GLY A 380 -4.12 17.48 -39.81
N ASP A 381 -4.19 18.79 -39.60
CA ASP A 381 -3.04 19.68 -39.48
C ASP A 381 -2.97 20.28 -38.08
N LEU A 382 -1.83 20.13 -37.42
CA LEU A 382 -1.60 20.71 -36.10
C LEU A 382 -1.54 22.23 -36.11
N SER A 383 -1.35 22.87 -37.27
CA SER A 383 -1.43 24.33 -37.39
C SER A 383 -2.85 24.86 -37.58
N ASP A 384 -3.86 23.98 -37.66
CA ASP A 384 -5.27 24.35 -37.82
C ASP A 384 -6.06 23.87 -36.60
N ASP A 385 -6.32 24.80 -35.67
CA ASP A 385 -7.06 24.54 -34.43
C ASP A 385 -8.46 23.95 -34.70
N THR A 386 -9.11 24.33 -35.80
CA THR A 386 -10.45 23.83 -36.12
C THR A 386 -10.40 22.35 -36.50
N LEU A 387 -9.41 21.97 -37.31
CA LEU A 387 -9.18 20.58 -37.69
C LEU A 387 -8.76 19.73 -36.49
N VAL A 388 -7.84 20.23 -35.65
CA VAL A 388 -7.44 19.55 -34.41
C VAL A 388 -8.66 19.30 -33.52
N GLN A 389 -9.48 20.33 -33.28
CA GLN A 389 -10.66 20.22 -32.44
C GLN A 389 -11.68 19.23 -33.02
N SER A 390 -11.86 19.22 -34.34
CA SER A 390 -12.75 18.26 -35.01
C SER A 390 -12.31 16.81 -34.79
N VAL A 391 -11.00 16.52 -34.92
CA VAL A 391 -10.44 15.18 -34.74
C VAL A 391 -10.54 14.74 -33.27
N VAL A 392 -10.20 15.64 -32.35
CA VAL A 392 -10.30 15.36 -30.91
C VAL A 392 -11.75 15.10 -30.51
N ASN A 393 -12.71 15.87 -31.01
CA ASN A 393 -14.14 15.67 -30.73
C ASN A 393 -14.69 14.38 -31.35
N LEU A 394 -14.26 14.03 -32.56
CA LEU A 394 -14.66 12.80 -33.25
C LEU A 394 -14.16 11.56 -32.51
N VAL A 395 -12.88 11.58 -32.11
CA VAL A 395 -12.19 10.43 -31.49
C VAL A 395 -12.52 10.32 -30.01
N ASN A 396 -12.70 11.46 -29.34
CA ASN A 396 -12.80 11.59 -27.89
C ASN A 396 -11.71 10.75 -27.17
N PRO A 397 -10.42 11.03 -27.43
CA PRO A 397 -9.33 10.17 -26.98
C PRO A 397 -9.14 10.23 -25.47
N GLN A 398 -8.93 9.06 -24.85
CA GLN A 398 -8.50 8.99 -23.46
C GLN A 398 -7.06 9.46 -23.29
N VAL A 399 -6.20 9.17 -24.28
CA VAL A 399 -4.78 9.55 -24.29
C VAL A 399 -4.43 10.15 -25.65
N VAL A 400 -3.71 11.28 -25.65
CA VAL A 400 -3.13 11.89 -26.84
C VAL A 400 -1.61 11.80 -26.77
N ILE A 401 -0.99 11.22 -27.79
CA ILE A 401 0.47 11.13 -27.93
C ILE A 401 0.89 11.96 -29.13
N ASN A 402 1.44 13.14 -28.89
CA ASN A 402 1.94 14.00 -29.97
C ASN A 402 3.42 13.71 -30.24
N THR A 403 3.71 13.15 -31.42
CA THR A 403 5.06 12.85 -31.89
C THR A 403 5.52 13.78 -33.01
N VAL A 404 4.77 14.84 -33.30
CA VAL A 404 5.15 15.83 -34.30
C VAL A 404 6.19 16.76 -33.70
N ALA A 405 7.38 16.73 -34.27
CA ALA A 405 8.42 17.71 -34.01
C ALA A 405 8.79 18.39 -35.35
N PRO A 406 8.90 19.73 -35.39
CA PRO A 406 9.51 20.39 -36.54
C PRO A 406 10.97 19.96 -36.64
N ILE A 407 11.43 19.68 -37.87
CA ILE A 407 12.84 19.41 -38.13
C ILE A 407 13.61 20.70 -37.87
N THR A 408 14.28 20.82 -36.73
CA THR A 408 15.32 21.81 -36.52
C THR A 408 16.60 21.32 -37.23
N TYR A 409 16.79 21.82 -38.46
CA TYR A 409 17.89 21.60 -39.45
C TYR A 409 19.34 21.71 -38.90
N PRO A 410 20.44 21.38 -39.66
CA PRO A 410 20.54 20.78 -41.01
C PRO A 410 21.46 19.50 -41.10
N LEU A 411 21.39 18.78 -42.22
CA LEU A 411 22.46 17.95 -42.84
C LEU A 411 23.12 16.79 -42.04
N LYS A 412 23.00 15.57 -42.60
CA LYS A 412 23.91 14.40 -42.49
C LYS A 412 24.52 14.12 -41.08
N GLY A 413 23.74 13.51 -40.19
CA GLY A 413 24.27 12.80 -39.01
C GLY A 413 24.20 11.28 -39.21
N THR A 414 25.26 10.54 -38.86
CA THR A 414 25.35 9.07 -39.02
C THR A 414 24.53 8.30 -37.96
N PRO A 415 24.23 7.00 -38.19
CA PRO A 415 23.33 6.21 -37.35
C PRO A 415 23.72 6.05 -35.88
N GLU A 416 24.97 6.36 -35.50
CA GLU A 416 25.45 6.23 -34.12
C GLU A 416 24.83 7.26 -33.16
N PHE A 417 24.22 8.34 -33.67
CA PHE A 417 23.53 9.34 -32.84
C PHE A 417 22.16 8.88 -32.29
N TYR A 418 21.57 7.80 -32.84
CA TYR A 418 20.27 7.28 -32.40
C TYR A 418 20.33 6.36 -31.18
N TYR A 419 21.53 5.98 -30.71
CA TYR A 419 21.73 5.03 -29.61
C TYR A 419 22.16 5.66 -28.28
N LYS A 420 21.88 6.96 -28.08
CA LYS A 420 21.93 7.58 -26.75
C LYS A 420 20.57 8.17 -26.38
N ILE A 421 19.64 7.28 -26.03
CA ILE A 421 18.66 7.49 -24.95
C ILE A 421 18.55 6.18 -24.19
#